data_AF-A0A803QNR1-F1
#
_entry.id   AF-A0A803QNR1-F1
#
_cell.length_a   1.000
_cell.length_b   1.000
_cell.length_c   1.000
_cell.angle_alpha   90.00
_cell.angle_beta   90.00
_cell.angle_gamma   90.00
#
_symmetry.space_group_name_H-M   'P 1'
#
loop_
_entity.id
_entity.type
_entity.pdbx_description
1 polymer ?
#
loop_
_entity_poly.entity_id
_entity_poly.type
_entity_poly.pdbx_seq_one_letter_code
_entity_poly.pdbx_strand_id
1 'polypeptide(L)'
;MGERWRAVRMFCHWKMLLTKELKDILGLMQPNLAMNAHLRDVLLTVRMLLTELKVSIDQSQPFQRNGAIALLFGAFYLLSTYATHCTWVTSEAYSSPSIVLAARGAHGNRVIFDDYREAYFWLRQNTPQDAKVMSWWDYGYQITAMGNRTVIVDNNTWNNTHIATVGRAMSSYEDEAYDIMRSLDVDYVLVVFGGVTGYSSDDINKFLWMVRIGGGVFPVIKEPDYLVNGEYRVDKGAAPKMLNCLMYKLSYYRFGELTTEYGKPPGYDRARGVEIGNKDIKLEHLEEAFTTSNWIVRIYKVKPPNNRW
;
A
#
# COMPACT_ATOMS: atom_id res chain seq x y z
N MET A 1 -24.96 -10.00 33.03
CA MET A 1 -26.32 -9.40 32.96
C MET A 1 -26.36 -7.86 33.03
N GLY A 2 -25.23 -7.13 32.96
CA GLY A 2 -25.19 -5.67 33.17
C GLY A 2 -25.05 -4.76 31.94
N GLU A 3 -24.79 -5.29 30.74
CA GLU A 3 -24.52 -4.45 29.54
C GLU A 3 -25.70 -4.32 28.58
N ARG A 4 -26.60 -5.32 28.56
CA ARG A 4 -27.78 -5.33 27.69
C ARG A 4 -28.81 -4.24 28.01
N TRP A 5 -28.72 -3.64 29.22
CA TRP A 5 -29.57 -2.54 29.66
C TRP A 5 -28.96 -1.14 29.45
N ARG A 6 -27.66 -1.04 29.09
CA ARG A 6 -27.03 0.26 28.78
C ARG A 6 -27.46 0.78 27.41
N ALA A 7 -27.58 -0.10 26.41
CA ALA A 7 -28.04 0.29 25.07
C ALA A 7 -29.50 0.77 25.08
N VAL A 8 -30.38 0.11 25.85
CA VAL A 8 -31.79 0.49 25.98
C VAL A 8 -31.95 1.78 26.81
N ARG A 9 -31.15 1.98 27.86
CA ARG A 9 -31.11 3.27 28.58
C ARG A 9 -30.55 4.40 27.71
N MET A 10 -29.51 4.15 26.90
CA MET A 10 -29.04 5.12 25.90
C MET A 10 -30.14 5.45 24.91
N PHE A 11 -30.87 4.47 24.39
CA PHE A 11 -31.93 4.68 23.39
C PHE A 11 -33.10 5.52 23.94
N CYS A 12 -33.51 5.29 25.19
CA CYS A 12 -34.53 6.12 25.85
C CYS A 12 -34.00 7.52 26.21
N HIS A 13 -32.73 7.64 26.58
CA HIS A 13 -32.09 8.94 26.82
C HIS A 13 -31.94 9.73 25.52
N TRP A 14 -31.59 9.07 24.40
CA TRP A 14 -31.47 9.65 23.06
C TRP A 14 -32.82 10.02 22.46
N LYS A 15 -33.88 9.24 22.70
CA LYS A 15 -35.25 9.59 22.25
C LYS A 15 -35.79 10.84 22.97
N MET A 16 -35.47 11.03 24.25
CA MET A 16 -35.74 12.27 24.98
C MET A 16 -34.81 13.41 24.57
N LEU A 17 -33.52 13.16 24.35
CA LEU A 17 -32.56 14.16 23.90
C LEU A 17 -32.89 14.65 22.49
N LEU A 18 -33.25 13.78 21.53
CA LEU A 18 -33.65 14.21 20.18
C LEU A 18 -34.98 14.97 20.17
N THR A 19 -35.96 14.64 21.01
CA THR A 19 -37.23 15.38 21.06
C THR A 19 -37.13 16.69 21.84
N LYS A 20 -36.22 16.77 22.81
CA LYS A 20 -35.91 18.00 23.55
C LYS A 20 -34.97 18.88 22.75
N GLU A 21 -33.90 18.34 22.15
CA GLU A 21 -33.01 19.04 21.24
C GLU A 21 -33.67 19.44 19.93
N LEU A 22 -34.59 18.67 19.32
CA LEU A 22 -35.34 19.19 18.16
C LEU A 22 -36.24 20.35 18.56
N LYS A 23 -36.88 20.31 19.74
CA LYS A 23 -37.68 21.43 20.24
C LYS A 23 -36.82 22.62 20.66
N ASP A 24 -35.63 22.38 21.20
CA ASP A 24 -34.66 23.41 21.58
C ASP A 24 -33.97 23.97 20.33
N ILE A 25 -33.68 23.18 19.29
CA ILE A 25 -33.16 23.63 17.99
C ILE A 25 -34.24 24.39 17.21
N LEU A 26 -35.50 23.94 17.22
CA LEU A 26 -36.65 24.68 16.67
C LEU A 26 -36.99 25.94 17.48
N GLY A 27 -36.71 25.95 18.78
CA GLY A 27 -36.89 27.09 19.69
C GLY A 27 -35.74 28.10 19.64
N LEU A 28 -34.51 27.64 19.43
CA LEU A 28 -33.29 28.44 19.23
C LEU A 28 -33.24 29.06 17.82
N MET A 29 -33.92 28.47 16.84
CA MET A 29 -34.13 29.04 15.50
C MET A 29 -35.39 29.90 15.42
N GLN A 30 -35.56 30.85 16.34
CA GLN A 30 -36.39 32.01 16.04
C GLN A 30 -35.62 32.92 15.07
N PRO A 31 -36.26 33.45 14.02
CA PRO A 31 -35.60 34.29 13.04
C PRO A 31 -35.14 35.59 13.70
N ASN A 32 -33.89 35.63 14.17
CA ASN A 32 -33.24 36.87 14.56
C ASN A 32 -32.94 37.71 13.32
N LEU A 33 -33.08 39.03 13.46
CA LEU A 33 -32.86 40.01 12.37
C LEU A 33 -31.47 39.92 11.71
N ALA A 34 -30.51 39.19 12.28
CA ALA A 34 -29.13 39.03 11.78
C ALA A 34 -28.90 37.80 10.87
N MET A 35 -29.90 36.94 10.61
CA MET A 35 -29.69 35.73 9.80
C MET A 35 -29.62 36.06 8.30
N ASN A 36 -28.61 35.52 7.61
CA ASN A 36 -28.33 35.73 6.17
C ASN A 36 -29.54 35.34 5.30
N ALA A 37 -29.87 36.13 4.27
CA ALA A 37 -31.13 35.97 3.50
C ALA A 37 -31.31 34.54 2.92
N HIS A 38 -30.22 33.96 2.43
CA HIS A 38 -30.20 32.61 1.87
C HIS A 38 -30.53 31.51 2.90
N LEU A 39 -30.10 31.69 4.15
CA LEU A 39 -30.40 30.77 5.26
C LEU A 39 -31.86 30.89 5.71
N ARG A 40 -32.46 32.09 5.63
CA ARG A 40 -33.90 32.28 5.90
C ARG A 40 -34.75 31.58 4.85
N ASP A 41 -34.39 31.69 3.58
CA ASP A 41 -35.13 31.03 2.50
C ASP A 41 -35.05 29.51 2.58
N VAL A 42 -33.88 28.95 2.91
CA VAL A 42 -33.75 27.51 3.16
C VAL A 42 -34.60 27.10 4.36
N LEU A 43 -34.60 27.86 5.46
CA LEU A 43 -35.42 27.55 6.64
C LEU A 43 -36.93 27.64 6.36
N LEU A 44 -37.36 28.64 5.59
CA LEU A 44 -38.74 28.83 5.16
C LEU A 44 -39.19 27.71 4.24
N THR A 45 -38.34 27.31 3.30
CA THR A 45 -38.60 26.20 2.36
C THR A 45 -38.72 24.88 3.12
N VAL A 46 -37.82 24.60 4.07
CA VAL A 46 -37.90 23.42 4.93
C VAL A 46 -39.15 23.46 5.81
N ARG A 47 -39.52 24.61 6.39
CA ARG A 47 -40.77 24.77 7.15
C ARG A 47 -42.01 24.55 6.28
N MET A 48 -42.04 25.08 5.05
CA MET A 48 -43.14 24.88 4.10
C MET A 48 -43.30 23.39 3.77
N LEU A 49 -42.20 22.73 3.38
CA LEU A 49 -42.18 21.29 3.10
C LEU A 49 -42.68 20.47 4.28
N LEU A 50 -42.22 20.79 5.51
CA LEU A 50 -42.69 20.12 6.72
C LEU A 50 -44.17 20.38 7.02
N THR A 51 -44.69 21.56 6.66
CA THR A 51 -46.10 21.92 6.89
C THR A 51 -47.02 21.23 5.88
N GLU A 52 -46.63 21.19 4.60
CA GLU A 52 -47.35 20.44 3.56
C GLU A 52 -47.35 18.94 3.84
N LEU A 53 -46.20 18.38 4.26
CA LEU A 53 -46.12 16.99 4.73
C LEU A 53 -47.11 16.72 5.87
N LYS A 54 -47.22 17.65 6.83
CA LYS A 54 -48.12 17.51 7.99
C LYS A 54 -49.60 17.52 7.57
N VAL A 55 -49.98 18.38 6.63
CA VAL A 55 -51.36 18.47 6.10
C VAL A 55 -51.74 17.21 5.32
N SER A 56 -50.88 16.71 4.43
CA SER A 56 -51.13 15.44 3.71
C SER A 56 -51.19 14.24 4.65
N ILE A 57 -50.40 14.23 5.72
CA ILE A 57 -50.40 13.18 6.74
C ILE A 57 -51.71 13.16 7.53
N ASP A 58 -52.28 14.31 7.88
CA ASP A 58 -53.53 14.40 8.66
C ASP A 58 -54.79 14.07 7.85
N GLN A 59 -54.77 14.23 6.51
CA GLN A 59 -55.91 13.90 5.65
C GLN A 59 -55.99 12.41 5.24
N SER A 60 -54.97 11.61 5.52
CA SER A 60 -54.90 10.20 5.13
C SER A 60 -55.54 9.25 6.16
N GLN A 61 -56.18 8.15 5.71
CA GLN A 61 -56.74 7.14 6.62
C GLN A 61 -55.62 6.60 7.56
N PRO A 62 -55.93 6.29 8.83
CA PRO A 62 -54.91 5.98 9.86
C PRO A 62 -53.97 4.82 9.48
N PHE A 63 -54.45 3.87 8.66
CA PHE A 63 -53.62 2.77 8.14
C PHE A 63 -52.58 3.24 7.10
N GLN A 64 -52.97 4.13 6.17
CA GLN A 64 -52.07 4.69 5.14
C GLN A 64 -51.02 5.61 5.77
N ARG A 65 -51.43 6.41 6.78
CA ARG A 65 -50.54 7.25 7.58
C ARG A 65 -49.44 6.46 8.27
N ASN A 66 -49.81 5.38 8.96
CA ASN A 66 -48.85 4.54 9.69
C ASN A 66 -47.90 3.80 8.74
N GLY A 67 -48.38 3.38 7.57
CA GLY A 67 -47.55 2.77 6.52
C GLY A 67 -46.52 3.75 5.93
N ALA A 68 -46.93 4.98 5.61
CA ALA A 68 -46.03 6.02 5.11
C ALA A 68 -44.95 6.39 6.15
N ILE A 69 -45.32 6.53 7.42
CA ILE A 69 -44.39 6.80 8.51
C ILE A 69 -43.38 5.65 8.67
N ALA A 70 -43.83 4.39 8.64
CA ALA A 70 -42.95 3.23 8.72
C ALA A 70 -41.96 3.16 7.54
N LEU A 71 -42.41 3.48 6.32
CA LEU A 71 -41.56 3.57 5.13
C LEU A 71 -40.50 4.67 5.27
N LEU A 72 -40.86 5.86 5.75
CA LEU A 72 -39.92 6.96 5.98
C LEU A 72 -38.89 6.61 7.04
N PHE A 73 -39.30 5.99 8.15
CA PHE A 73 -38.35 5.51 9.17
C PHE A 73 -37.45 4.39 8.64
N GLY A 74 -37.99 3.46 7.86
CA GLY A 74 -37.21 2.40 7.21
C GLY A 74 -36.19 2.97 6.23
N ALA A 75 -36.59 3.91 5.38
CA ALA A 75 -35.70 4.61 4.46
C ALA A 75 -34.63 5.40 5.20
N PHE A 76 -34.99 6.16 6.24
CA PHE A 76 -34.03 6.89 7.06
C PHE A 76 -33.04 5.98 7.77
N TYR A 77 -33.50 4.85 8.31
CA TYR A 77 -32.63 3.84 8.92
C TYR A 77 -31.64 3.27 7.90
N LEU A 78 -32.13 2.86 6.72
CA LEU A 78 -31.27 2.34 5.66
C LEU A 78 -30.23 3.37 5.20
N LEU A 79 -30.65 4.61 4.94
CA LEU A 79 -29.74 5.70 4.55
C LEU A 79 -28.72 6.02 5.65
N SER A 80 -29.12 5.98 6.92
CA SER A 80 -28.22 6.20 8.05
C SER A 80 -27.20 5.07 8.16
N THR A 81 -27.63 3.81 8.05
CA THR A 81 -26.73 2.65 8.06
C THR A 81 -25.79 2.63 6.86
N TYR A 82 -26.25 3.09 5.70
CA TYR A 82 -25.43 3.26 4.50
C TYR A 82 -24.36 4.33 4.73
N ALA A 83 -24.73 5.50 5.26
CA ALA A 83 -23.79 6.57 5.54
C ALA A 83 -22.73 6.17 6.58
N THR A 84 -23.12 5.49 7.66
CA THR A 84 -22.17 5.00 8.67
C THR A 84 -21.26 3.90 8.11
N HIS A 85 -21.81 2.98 7.31
CA HIS A 85 -21.02 1.96 6.62
C HIS A 85 -20.00 2.59 5.66
N CYS A 86 -20.42 3.51 4.79
CA CYS A 86 -19.52 4.22 3.88
C CYS A 86 -18.42 4.97 4.63
N THR A 87 -18.75 5.64 5.74
CA THR A 87 -17.76 6.35 6.57
C THR A 87 -16.75 5.39 7.17
N TRP A 88 -17.21 4.27 7.75
CA TRP A 88 -16.35 3.26 8.37
C TRP A 88 -15.45 2.57 7.34
N VAL A 89 -16.00 2.15 6.19
CA VAL A 89 -15.21 1.55 5.10
C VAL A 89 -14.18 2.54 4.57
N THR A 90 -14.57 3.81 4.41
CA THR A 90 -13.64 4.85 3.94
C THR A 90 -12.50 5.06 4.93
N SER A 91 -12.78 5.10 6.24
CA SER A 91 -11.75 5.35 7.26
C SER A 91 -10.83 4.16 7.50
N GLU A 92 -11.33 2.93 7.41
CA GLU A 92 -10.52 1.74 7.73
C GLU A 92 -9.86 1.12 6.50
N ALA A 93 -10.51 1.13 5.33
CA ALA A 93 -10.03 0.40 4.15
C ALA A 93 -9.39 1.30 3.08
N TYR A 94 -9.97 2.47 2.79
CA TYR A 94 -9.51 3.32 1.68
C TYR A 94 -8.50 4.39 2.08
N SER A 95 -8.54 4.91 3.30
CA SER A 95 -7.61 5.94 3.77
C SER A 95 -6.28 5.38 4.29
N SER A 96 -5.54 4.68 3.42
CA SER A 96 -4.20 4.15 3.73
C SER A 96 -3.18 4.62 2.68
N PRO A 97 -2.15 5.41 3.06
CA PRO A 97 -1.11 5.83 2.12
C PRO A 97 -0.21 4.66 1.73
N SER A 98 0.21 4.60 0.46
CA SER A 98 1.09 3.55 -0.07
C SER A 98 2.58 3.87 0.02
N ILE A 99 2.94 5.14 0.26
CA ILE A 99 4.34 5.60 0.39
C ILE A 99 4.86 5.53 1.84
N VAL A 100 3.99 5.83 2.81
CA VAL A 100 4.29 5.73 4.24
C VAL A 100 3.52 4.53 4.76
N LEU A 101 4.23 3.47 5.15
CA LEU A 101 3.59 2.26 5.63
C LEU A 101 3.29 2.40 7.11
N ALA A 102 2.13 1.92 7.55
CA ALA A 102 1.78 1.89 8.96
C ALA A 102 1.48 0.46 9.40
N ALA A 103 2.16 0.01 10.45
CA ALA A 103 1.83 -1.23 11.15
C ALA A 103 1.30 -0.93 12.54
N ARG A 104 0.50 -1.86 13.08
CA ARG A 104 0.10 -1.84 14.49
C ARG A 104 1.02 -2.79 15.25
N GLY A 105 1.73 -2.27 16.25
CA GLY A 105 2.53 -3.08 17.16
C GLY A 105 1.65 -3.92 18.10
N ALA A 106 2.27 -4.87 18.81
CA ALA A 106 1.57 -5.79 19.71
C ALA A 106 0.70 -5.10 20.79
N HIS A 107 1.07 -3.88 21.19
CA HIS A 107 0.36 -3.09 22.20
C HIS A 107 -0.58 -2.03 21.61
N GLY A 108 -0.91 -2.11 20.31
CA GLY A 108 -1.79 -1.16 19.63
C GLY A 108 -1.12 0.15 19.20
N ASN A 109 0.15 0.36 19.53
CA ASN A 109 0.93 1.50 19.07
C ASN A 109 1.10 1.47 17.54
N ARG A 110 0.87 2.60 16.88
CA ARG A 110 1.09 2.74 15.44
C ARG A 110 2.58 2.96 15.17
N VAL A 111 3.20 2.03 14.45
CA VAL A 111 4.57 2.16 13.95
C VAL A 111 4.49 2.61 12.50
N ILE A 112 5.26 3.64 12.15
CA ILE A 112 5.29 4.21 10.81
C ILE A 112 6.65 3.89 10.19
N PHE A 113 6.64 3.27 9.03
CA PHE A 113 7.82 3.00 8.21
C PHE A 113 7.83 3.98 7.05
N ASP A 114 8.92 4.74 6.94
CA ASP A 114 9.07 5.80 5.97
C ASP A 114 10.27 5.60 5.03
N ASP A 115 10.63 4.34 4.86
CA ASP A 115 11.81 3.90 4.13
C ASP A 115 11.80 4.33 2.65
N TYR A 116 10.63 4.40 2.00
CA TYR A 116 10.55 4.87 0.61
C TYR A 116 11.00 6.33 0.48
N ARG A 117 10.51 7.22 1.34
CA ARG A 117 10.93 8.63 1.31
C ARG A 117 12.38 8.79 1.71
N GLU A 118 12.85 8.03 2.70
CA GLU A 118 14.26 7.96 3.10
C GLU A 118 15.16 7.60 1.91
N ALA A 119 14.87 6.50 1.22
CA ALA A 119 15.64 6.04 0.07
C ALA A 119 15.60 7.00 -1.12
N TYR A 120 14.42 7.52 -1.48
CA TYR A 120 14.30 8.46 -2.59
C TYR A 120 14.99 9.79 -2.28
N PHE A 121 14.93 10.27 -1.04
CA PHE A 121 15.66 11.46 -0.63
C PHE A 121 17.18 11.24 -0.66
N TRP A 122 17.64 10.07 -0.23
CA TRP A 122 19.05 9.69 -0.34
C TRP A 122 19.51 9.69 -1.80
N LEU A 123 18.75 9.06 -2.72
CA LEU A 123 19.04 9.10 -4.16
C LEU A 123 19.17 10.54 -4.66
N ARG A 124 18.23 11.40 -4.27
CA ARG A 124 18.18 12.80 -4.71
C ARG A 124 19.40 13.61 -4.26
N GLN A 125 19.90 13.38 -3.05
CA GLN A 125 20.97 14.19 -2.46
C GLN A 125 22.38 13.63 -2.66
N ASN A 126 22.53 12.31 -2.80
CA ASN A 126 23.84 11.64 -2.71
C ASN A 126 24.32 11.01 -4.03
N THR A 127 23.55 11.14 -5.11
CA THR A 127 23.94 10.60 -6.43
C THR A 127 24.10 11.73 -7.46
N PRO A 128 24.86 11.54 -8.56
CA PRO A 128 24.90 12.49 -9.68
C PRO A 128 23.50 12.78 -10.24
N GLN A 129 23.27 13.99 -10.77
CA GLN A 129 21.94 14.39 -11.27
C GLN A 129 21.50 13.58 -12.51
N ASP A 130 22.46 13.15 -13.31
CA ASP A 130 22.31 12.35 -14.51
C ASP A 130 22.31 10.84 -14.24
N ALA A 131 22.46 10.42 -12.97
CA ALA A 131 22.50 9.02 -12.60
C ALA A 131 21.22 8.27 -13.01
N LYS A 132 21.40 7.08 -13.59
CA LYS A 132 20.31 6.23 -14.09
C LYS A 132 20.03 5.09 -13.12
N VAL A 133 18.78 5.02 -12.68
CA VAL A 133 18.31 4.04 -11.70
C VAL A 133 17.49 2.94 -12.41
N MET A 134 17.94 1.70 -12.26
CA MET A 134 17.17 0.51 -12.65
C MET A 134 16.34 0.02 -11.47
N SER A 135 15.03 -0.09 -11.66
CA SER A 135 14.09 -0.66 -10.70
C SER A 135 13.01 -1.44 -11.44
N TRP A 136 12.14 -2.14 -10.72
CA TRP A 136 10.88 -2.60 -11.32
C TRP A 136 9.99 -1.42 -11.72
N TRP A 137 9.12 -1.63 -12.71
CA TRP A 137 8.34 -0.56 -13.36
C TRP A 137 7.34 0.12 -12.42
N ASP A 138 6.82 -0.59 -11.41
CA ASP A 138 5.89 -0.08 -10.39
C ASP A 138 6.39 1.24 -9.75
N TYR A 139 7.70 1.35 -9.56
CA TYR A 139 8.34 2.42 -8.79
C TYR A 139 8.81 3.61 -9.64
N GLY A 140 8.76 3.52 -10.97
CA GLY A 140 9.41 4.50 -11.86
C GLY A 140 8.92 5.94 -11.66
N TYR A 141 7.61 6.15 -11.53
CA TYR A 141 7.05 7.48 -11.23
C TYR A 141 7.45 8.00 -9.85
N GLN A 142 7.56 7.13 -8.85
CA GLN A 142 7.93 7.54 -7.49
C GLN A 142 9.40 7.98 -7.44
N ILE A 143 10.29 7.21 -8.06
CA ILE A 143 11.72 7.55 -8.19
C ILE A 143 11.89 8.87 -8.95
N THR A 144 11.16 9.06 -10.05
CA THR A 144 11.23 10.30 -10.83
C THR A 144 10.72 11.50 -10.01
N ALA A 145 9.56 11.38 -9.37
CA ALA A 145 8.94 12.50 -8.65
C ALA A 145 9.66 12.87 -7.34
N MET A 146 10.07 11.88 -6.56
CA MET A 146 10.68 12.09 -5.23
C MET A 146 12.20 12.07 -5.28
N GLY A 147 12.77 11.08 -5.99
CA GLY A 147 14.21 10.91 -6.16
C GLY A 147 14.84 11.85 -7.18
N ASN A 148 14.04 12.40 -8.10
CA ASN A 148 14.52 13.29 -9.18
C ASN A 148 15.70 12.68 -9.95
N ARG A 149 15.55 11.43 -10.40
CA ARG A 149 16.55 10.69 -11.18
C ARG A 149 15.92 10.03 -12.39
N THR A 150 16.76 9.81 -13.40
CA THR A 150 16.38 9.10 -14.63
C THR A 150 16.13 7.63 -14.29
N VAL A 151 15.00 7.09 -14.75
CA VAL A 151 14.64 5.67 -14.59
C VAL A 151 14.74 4.94 -15.91
N ILE A 152 15.15 3.68 -15.87
CA ILE A 152 15.21 2.84 -17.09
C ILE A 152 13.79 2.45 -17.54
N VAL A 153 12.94 2.02 -16.61
CA VAL A 153 11.54 1.64 -16.91
C VAL A 153 10.58 2.40 -16.01
N ASP A 154 9.37 2.65 -16.51
CA ASP A 154 8.34 3.41 -15.81
C ASP A 154 6.97 2.71 -15.84
N ASN A 155 6.02 3.31 -15.12
CA ASN A 155 4.68 2.76 -14.93
C ASN A 155 3.74 3.04 -16.13
N ASN A 156 4.23 3.70 -17.20
CA ASN A 156 3.45 3.87 -18.43
C ASN A 156 3.38 2.58 -19.24
N THR A 157 4.39 1.71 -19.12
CA THR A 157 4.42 0.35 -19.69
C THR A 157 4.19 0.23 -21.21
N TRP A 158 4.46 1.29 -21.98
CA TRP A 158 4.22 1.31 -23.43
C TRP A 158 5.21 0.46 -24.25
N ASN A 159 6.41 0.18 -23.71
CA ASN A 159 7.44 -0.63 -24.37
C ASN A 159 7.73 -1.91 -23.58
N ASN A 160 7.00 -2.98 -23.91
CA ASN A 160 7.12 -4.28 -23.24
C ASN A 160 8.51 -4.90 -23.37
N THR A 161 9.20 -4.71 -24.49
CA THR A 161 10.57 -5.23 -24.68
C THR A 161 11.53 -4.61 -23.68
N HIS A 162 11.37 -3.32 -23.37
CA HIS A 162 12.24 -2.65 -22.40
C HIS A 162 12.04 -3.18 -20.98
N ILE A 163 10.78 -3.41 -20.58
CA ILE A 163 10.43 -4.04 -19.30
C ILE A 163 10.97 -5.46 -19.24
N ALA A 164 10.84 -6.23 -20.33
CA ALA A 164 11.39 -7.57 -20.42
C ALA A 164 12.92 -7.60 -20.28
N THR A 165 13.64 -6.58 -20.75
CA THR A 165 15.09 -6.46 -20.56
C THR A 165 15.46 -6.27 -19.09
N VAL A 166 14.71 -5.44 -18.35
CA VAL A 166 14.89 -5.28 -16.90
C VAL A 166 14.52 -6.57 -16.16
N GLY A 167 13.40 -7.21 -16.52
CA GLY A 167 13.04 -8.52 -15.98
C GLY A 167 14.11 -9.58 -16.24
N ARG A 168 14.74 -9.52 -17.43
CA ARG A 168 15.89 -10.37 -17.76
C ARG A 168 17.09 -10.10 -16.87
N ALA A 169 17.49 -8.84 -16.71
CA ALA A 169 18.60 -8.49 -15.81
C ALA A 169 18.34 -8.96 -14.37
N MET A 170 17.15 -8.71 -13.82
CA MET A 170 16.79 -9.10 -12.45
C MET A 170 16.73 -10.62 -12.23
N SER A 171 16.41 -11.40 -13.27
CA SER A 171 16.25 -12.84 -13.20
C SER A 171 17.51 -13.64 -13.60
N SER A 172 18.48 -13.00 -14.26
CA SER A 172 19.75 -13.60 -14.68
C SER A 172 20.77 -13.73 -13.53
N TYR A 173 21.88 -14.43 -13.79
CA TYR A 173 23.05 -14.41 -12.92
C TYR A 173 23.72 -13.03 -12.94
N GLU A 174 24.55 -12.72 -11.93
CA GLU A 174 25.15 -11.39 -11.79
C GLU A 174 26.00 -10.97 -13.00
N ASP A 175 26.80 -11.86 -13.58
CA ASP A 175 27.62 -11.56 -14.77
C ASP A 175 26.77 -11.18 -15.98
N GLU A 176 25.77 -12.01 -16.31
CA GLU A 176 24.85 -11.74 -17.42
C GLU A 176 24.05 -10.45 -17.21
N ALA A 177 23.62 -10.22 -15.96
CA ALA A 177 22.87 -9.03 -15.61
C ALA A 177 23.76 -7.78 -15.67
N TYR A 178 25.05 -7.90 -15.33
CA TYR A 178 26.02 -6.82 -15.44
C TYR A 178 26.19 -6.36 -16.88
N ASP A 179 26.32 -7.29 -17.83
CA ASP A 179 26.39 -6.95 -19.26
C ASP A 179 25.15 -6.17 -19.72
N ILE A 180 23.97 -6.56 -19.26
CA ILE A 180 22.71 -5.86 -19.56
C ILE A 180 22.70 -4.47 -18.92
N MET A 181 23.07 -4.36 -17.64
CA MET A 181 23.16 -3.07 -16.93
C MET A 181 24.14 -2.11 -17.61
N ARG A 182 25.28 -2.61 -18.08
CA ARG A 182 26.26 -1.84 -18.85
C ARG A 182 25.70 -1.41 -20.21
N SER A 183 24.95 -2.28 -20.90
CA SER A 183 24.32 -1.96 -22.18
C SER A 183 23.26 -0.86 -22.07
N LEU A 184 22.61 -0.75 -20.91
CA LEU A 184 21.60 0.26 -20.58
C LEU A 184 22.17 1.48 -19.85
N ASP A 185 23.48 1.50 -19.60
CA ASP A 185 24.19 2.56 -18.88
C ASP A 185 23.62 2.81 -17.46
N VAL A 186 23.34 1.74 -16.73
CA VAL A 186 22.78 1.80 -15.37
C VAL A 186 23.87 2.12 -14.34
N ASP A 187 23.61 3.10 -13.48
CA ASP A 187 24.51 3.47 -12.37
C ASP A 187 24.07 2.83 -11.05
N TYR A 188 22.76 2.82 -10.79
CA TYR A 188 22.19 2.34 -9.53
C TYR A 188 21.06 1.35 -9.78
N VAL A 189 20.94 0.37 -8.89
CA VAL A 189 19.85 -0.61 -8.88
C VAL A 189 19.08 -0.47 -7.57
N LEU A 190 17.77 -0.30 -7.65
CA LEU A 190 16.88 -0.23 -6.50
C LEU A 190 16.02 -1.48 -6.44
N VAL A 191 16.03 -2.15 -5.29
CA VAL A 191 15.17 -3.29 -4.99
C VAL A 191 14.39 -3.05 -3.69
N VAL A 192 13.15 -3.49 -3.65
CA VAL A 192 12.30 -3.47 -2.46
C VAL A 192 12.33 -4.83 -1.78
N PHE A 193 12.70 -4.86 -0.51
CA PHE A 193 12.87 -6.07 0.28
C PHE A 193 12.07 -6.03 1.59
N GLY A 194 11.12 -6.95 1.76
CA GLY A 194 10.23 -6.95 2.91
C GLY A 194 10.61 -7.91 4.05
N GLY A 195 11.74 -8.63 3.94
CA GLY A 195 12.03 -9.78 4.81
C GLY A 195 12.30 -9.43 6.27
N VAL A 196 12.72 -8.20 6.59
CA VAL A 196 12.91 -7.73 7.98
C VAL A 196 11.59 -7.33 8.63
N THR A 197 10.71 -6.65 7.89
CA THR A 197 9.47 -6.06 8.43
C THR A 197 8.26 -6.98 8.28
N GLY A 198 8.34 -7.99 7.42
CA GLY A 198 7.19 -8.79 6.99
C GLY A 198 6.35 -8.10 5.91
N TYR A 199 6.93 -7.16 5.16
CA TYR A 199 6.23 -6.46 4.09
C TYR A 199 6.06 -7.37 2.87
N SER A 200 4.82 -7.72 2.54
CA SER A 200 4.51 -8.70 1.48
C SER A 200 4.53 -8.14 0.06
N SER A 201 4.50 -6.81 -0.13
CA SER A 201 4.49 -6.18 -1.46
C SER A 201 5.90 -5.82 -1.93
N ASP A 202 6.86 -6.71 -1.68
CA ASP A 202 8.26 -6.57 -2.06
C ASP A 202 8.58 -7.30 -3.38
N ASP A 203 9.80 -7.11 -3.89
CA ASP A 203 10.15 -7.57 -5.24
C ASP A 203 10.30 -9.08 -5.33
N ILE A 204 10.62 -9.77 -4.23
CA ILE A 204 10.72 -11.24 -4.21
C ILE A 204 9.34 -11.90 -4.41
N ASN A 205 8.23 -11.29 -3.96
CA ASN A 205 6.89 -11.81 -4.24
C ASN A 205 6.42 -11.49 -5.67
N LYS A 206 6.92 -10.41 -6.25
CA LYS A 206 6.65 -10.03 -7.65
C LYS A 206 7.57 -10.73 -8.65
N PHE A 207 8.63 -11.38 -8.17
CA PHE A 207 9.72 -11.89 -9.00
C PHE A 207 9.28 -12.83 -10.14
N LEU A 208 8.31 -13.72 -9.91
CA LEU A 208 7.80 -14.59 -10.97
C LEU A 208 7.16 -13.82 -12.13
N TRP A 209 6.59 -12.63 -11.90
CA TRP A 209 6.14 -11.76 -12.98
C TRP A 209 7.31 -11.24 -13.82
N MET A 210 8.43 -10.89 -13.18
CA MET A 210 9.66 -10.50 -13.87
C MET A 210 10.19 -11.62 -14.75
N VAL A 211 10.20 -12.85 -14.23
CA VAL A 211 10.59 -14.07 -14.97
C VAL A 211 9.68 -14.32 -16.17
N ARG A 212 8.35 -14.24 -15.99
CA ARG A 212 7.37 -14.46 -17.06
C ARG A 212 7.45 -13.40 -18.16
N ILE A 213 7.56 -12.12 -17.79
CA ILE A 213 7.68 -11.01 -18.76
C ILE A 213 9.02 -11.11 -19.50
N GLY A 214 10.11 -11.36 -18.78
CA GLY A 214 11.44 -11.57 -19.37
C GLY A 214 11.47 -12.78 -20.32
N GLY A 215 10.95 -13.93 -19.88
CA GLY A 215 10.88 -15.17 -20.65
C GLY A 215 9.96 -15.12 -21.86
N GLY A 216 8.94 -14.26 -21.85
CA GLY A 216 8.06 -14.01 -23.00
C GLY A 216 8.77 -13.38 -24.20
N VAL A 217 9.88 -12.66 -23.96
CA VAL A 217 10.69 -12.01 -25.01
C VAL A 217 12.03 -12.73 -25.20
N PHE A 218 12.65 -13.21 -24.12
CA PHE A 218 13.97 -13.82 -24.12
C PHE A 218 13.88 -15.30 -23.72
N PRO A 219 13.96 -16.25 -24.67
CA PRO A 219 13.80 -17.70 -24.42
C PRO A 219 14.85 -18.33 -23.49
N VAL A 220 15.92 -17.59 -23.17
CA VAL A 220 16.95 -18.00 -22.22
C VAL A 220 16.40 -18.09 -20.79
N ILE A 221 15.32 -17.36 -20.48
CA ILE A 221 14.66 -17.40 -19.18
C ILE A 221 13.49 -18.37 -19.25
N LYS A 222 13.49 -19.35 -18.35
CA LYS A 222 12.42 -20.33 -18.24
C LYS A 222 11.91 -20.36 -16.81
N GLU A 223 10.61 -20.13 -16.64
CA GLU A 223 9.96 -20.16 -15.32
C GLU A 223 10.25 -21.44 -14.50
N PRO A 224 10.22 -22.66 -15.10
CA PRO A 224 10.52 -23.89 -14.37
C PRO A 224 11.91 -23.91 -13.71
N ASP A 225 12.89 -23.16 -14.22
CA ASP A 225 14.24 -23.13 -13.66
C ASP A 225 14.28 -22.49 -12.25
N TYR A 226 13.26 -21.70 -11.90
CA TYR A 226 13.12 -21.03 -10.60
C TYR A 226 12.23 -21.79 -9.61
N LEU A 227 11.64 -22.91 -10.03
CA LEU A 227 10.68 -23.69 -9.25
C LEU A 227 11.27 -25.06 -8.89
N VAL A 228 10.85 -25.61 -7.76
CA VAL A 228 11.16 -27.00 -7.37
C VAL A 228 9.84 -27.71 -7.15
N ASN A 229 9.56 -28.75 -7.94
CA ASN A 229 8.27 -29.46 -7.96
C ASN A 229 7.06 -28.52 -8.18
N GLY A 230 7.25 -27.43 -8.92
CA GLY A 230 6.23 -26.40 -9.14
C GLY A 230 6.06 -25.41 -7.99
N GLU A 231 6.82 -25.54 -6.90
CA GLU A 231 6.81 -24.60 -5.78
C GLU A 231 7.88 -23.51 -5.94
N TYR A 232 7.48 -22.27 -5.67
CA TYR A 232 8.39 -21.13 -5.57
C TYR A 232 8.87 -20.98 -4.13
N ARG A 233 10.18 -21.08 -3.92
CA ARG A 233 10.81 -21.14 -2.60
C ARG A 233 12.04 -20.24 -2.53
N VAL A 234 12.40 -19.83 -1.32
CA VAL A 234 13.62 -19.05 -1.02
C VAL A 234 14.48 -19.71 0.06
N ASP A 235 14.06 -20.89 0.54
CA ASP A 235 14.77 -21.68 1.56
C ASP A 235 15.87 -22.55 0.93
N LYS A 236 16.50 -23.42 1.74
CA LYS A 236 17.56 -24.32 1.28
C LYS A 236 17.10 -25.30 0.18
N GLY A 237 15.79 -25.52 0.05
CA GLY A 237 15.19 -26.37 -0.99
C GLY A 237 14.82 -25.60 -2.26
N ALA A 238 15.11 -24.30 -2.34
CA ALA A 238 14.86 -23.50 -3.53
C ALA A 238 15.73 -23.93 -4.72
N ALA A 239 15.27 -23.61 -5.92
CA ALA A 239 15.99 -23.94 -7.14
C ALA A 239 17.37 -23.24 -7.16
N PRO A 240 18.45 -23.90 -7.64
CA PRO A 240 19.77 -23.27 -7.73
C PRO A 240 19.77 -21.98 -8.54
N LYS A 241 18.94 -21.87 -9.58
CA LYS A 241 18.78 -20.62 -10.35
C LYS A 241 18.19 -19.51 -9.50
N MET A 242 17.22 -19.81 -8.63
CA MET A 242 16.62 -18.83 -7.72
C MET A 242 17.62 -18.33 -6.67
N LEU A 243 18.40 -19.22 -6.05
CA LEU A 243 19.38 -18.84 -5.01
C LEU A 243 20.58 -18.04 -5.53
N ASN A 244 20.78 -18.00 -6.85
CA ASN A 244 21.92 -17.37 -7.50
C ASN A 244 21.52 -16.27 -8.49
N CYS A 245 20.23 -15.99 -8.68
CA CYS A 245 19.79 -14.88 -9.53
C CYS A 245 20.10 -13.53 -8.89
N LEU A 246 20.22 -12.49 -9.72
CA LEU A 246 20.54 -11.14 -9.26
C LEU A 246 19.54 -10.66 -8.20
N MET A 247 18.23 -10.82 -8.43
CA MET A 247 17.20 -10.38 -7.49
C MET A 247 17.36 -11.00 -6.09
N TYR A 248 17.65 -12.31 -6.00
CA TYR A 248 17.88 -12.98 -4.73
C TYR A 248 19.14 -12.42 -4.05
N LYS A 249 20.24 -12.27 -4.81
CA LYS A 249 21.50 -11.74 -4.28
C LYS A 249 21.34 -10.31 -3.74
N LEU A 250 20.66 -9.43 -4.49
CA LEU A 250 20.42 -8.03 -4.08
C LEU A 250 19.43 -7.92 -2.91
N SER A 251 18.41 -8.77 -2.84
CA SER A 251 17.45 -8.70 -1.72
C SER A 251 18.07 -9.20 -0.42
N TYR A 252 18.80 -10.31 -0.47
CA TYR A 252 19.31 -11.02 0.72
C TYR A 252 20.78 -10.76 1.05
N TYR A 253 21.48 -9.84 0.35
CA TYR A 253 22.87 -9.49 0.68
C TYR A 253 23.02 -9.14 2.16
N ARG A 254 23.93 -9.83 2.87
CA ARG A 254 24.18 -9.73 4.33
C ARG A 254 22.97 -10.02 5.24
N PHE A 255 21.84 -10.48 4.70
CA PHE A 255 20.66 -10.81 5.48
C PHE A 255 20.85 -12.09 6.31
N GLY A 256 21.73 -13.00 5.87
CA GLY A 256 22.05 -14.23 6.60
C GLY A 256 22.68 -14.01 7.99
N GLU A 257 23.27 -12.84 8.22
CA GLU A 257 23.89 -12.42 9.49
C GLU A 257 22.86 -11.81 10.47
N LEU A 258 21.67 -11.45 9.98
CA LEU A 258 20.67 -10.70 10.72
C LEU A 258 19.68 -11.62 11.44
N THR A 259 19.47 -11.39 12.73
CA THR A 259 18.39 -12.03 13.50
C THR A 259 17.15 -11.13 13.47
N THR A 260 16.12 -11.53 12.74
CA THR A 260 14.90 -10.74 12.51
C THR A 260 13.80 -11.02 13.53
N GLU A 261 13.77 -12.21 14.13
CA GLU A 261 12.72 -12.65 15.04
C GLU A 261 13.31 -13.45 16.21
N TYR A 262 12.80 -13.23 17.42
CA TYR A 262 13.24 -13.94 18.61
C TYR A 262 12.92 -15.44 18.51
N GLY A 263 13.90 -16.30 18.78
CA GLY A 263 13.75 -17.76 18.71
C GLY A 263 13.83 -18.34 17.30
N LYS A 264 14.13 -17.53 16.28
CA LYS A 264 14.39 -17.98 14.90
C LYS A 264 15.90 -17.92 14.58
N PRO A 265 16.39 -18.75 13.65
CA PRO A 265 17.79 -18.67 13.21
C PRO A 265 18.06 -17.34 12.49
N PRO A 266 19.34 -16.89 12.41
CA PRO A 266 19.74 -15.76 11.57
C PRO A 266 19.34 -15.99 10.09
N GLY A 267 18.98 -14.93 9.38
CA GLY A 267 18.48 -15.02 8.01
C GLY A 267 17.06 -15.57 7.90
N TYR A 268 16.21 -15.33 8.89
CA TYR A 268 14.79 -15.69 8.83
C TYR A 268 13.99 -14.60 8.12
N ASP A 269 13.40 -14.91 6.97
CA ASP A 269 12.54 -14.00 6.21
C ASP A 269 11.14 -13.99 6.82
N ARG A 270 10.73 -12.86 7.41
CA ARG A 270 9.43 -12.70 8.07
C ARG A 270 8.26 -12.57 7.09
N ALA A 271 8.52 -12.17 5.84
CA ALA A 271 7.47 -12.06 4.82
C ALA A 271 7.09 -13.45 4.26
N ARG A 272 8.04 -14.39 4.19
CA ARG A 272 7.79 -15.79 3.76
C ARG A 272 7.67 -16.80 4.90
N GLY A 273 8.16 -16.47 6.09
CA GLY A 273 8.16 -17.35 7.25
C GLY A 273 9.19 -18.49 7.16
N VAL A 274 10.30 -18.32 6.43
CA VAL A 274 11.32 -19.36 6.20
C VAL A 274 12.74 -18.85 6.45
N GLU A 275 13.66 -19.75 6.79
CA GLU A 275 15.10 -19.47 6.78
C GLU A 275 15.62 -19.48 5.32
N ILE A 276 16.38 -18.46 4.94
CA ILE A 276 16.90 -18.33 3.57
C ILE A 276 17.88 -19.46 3.22
N GLY A 277 17.88 -19.87 1.95
CA GLY A 277 18.69 -20.99 1.48
C GLY A 277 20.17 -20.69 1.40
N ASN A 278 20.52 -19.57 0.76
CA ASN A 278 21.89 -19.08 0.65
C ASN A 278 22.10 -17.86 1.54
N LYS A 279 23.01 -17.96 2.51
CA LYS A 279 23.39 -16.90 3.46
C LYS A 279 24.67 -16.17 3.06
N ASP A 280 25.58 -16.85 2.37
CA ASP A 280 26.91 -16.35 2.03
C ASP A 280 26.89 -15.72 0.64
N ILE A 281 26.23 -14.56 0.54
CA ILE A 281 26.09 -13.84 -0.73
C ILE A 281 27.24 -12.85 -0.88
N LYS A 282 27.97 -12.97 -2.00
CA LYS A 282 28.99 -12.01 -2.43
C LYS A 282 28.56 -11.34 -3.73
N LEU A 283 28.77 -10.03 -3.81
CA LEU A 283 28.52 -9.21 -5.00
C LEU A 283 29.86 -8.86 -5.64
N GLU A 284 30.01 -9.18 -6.92
CA GLU A 284 31.25 -8.97 -7.68
C GLU A 284 31.18 -7.64 -8.42
N HIS A 285 30.12 -7.41 -9.17
CA HIS A 285 29.91 -6.27 -10.05
C HIS A 285 29.05 -5.17 -9.42
N LEU A 286 28.42 -5.44 -8.27
CA LEU A 286 27.66 -4.44 -7.52
C LEU A 286 28.24 -4.23 -6.12
N GLU A 287 27.97 -3.06 -5.56
CA GLU A 287 28.24 -2.73 -4.15
C GLU A 287 27.01 -2.11 -3.51
N GLU A 288 26.78 -2.41 -2.23
CA GLU A 288 25.70 -1.79 -1.44
C GLU A 288 26.02 -0.31 -1.25
N ALA A 289 25.16 0.56 -1.77
CA ALA A 289 25.34 2.01 -1.68
C ALA A 289 24.50 2.61 -0.54
N PHE A 290 23.28 2.10 -0.34
CA PHE A 290 22.38 2.52 0.73
C PHE A 290 21.35 1.44 1.02
N THR A 291 21.04 1.24 2.30
CA THR A 291 19.94 0.39 2.76
C THR A 291 19.18 1.15 3.84
N THR A 292 17.85 1.22 3.72
CA THR A 292 17.03 2.00 4.65
C THR A 292 17.01 1.40 6.05
N SER A 293 16.54 2.19 7.02
CA SER A 293 16.52 1.83 8.44
C SER A 293 15.84 0.47 8.73
N ASN A 294 14.75 0.15 8.02
CA ASN A 294 14.02 -1.11 8.18
C ASN A 294 14.26 -2.10 7.03
N TRP A 295 15.28 -1.84 6.20
CA TRP A 295 15.69 -2.65 5.04
C TRP A 295 14.60 -2.83 3.97
N ILE A 296 13.61 -1.95 3.94
CA ILE A 296 12.51 -2.00 2.95
C ILE A 296 13.03 -1.66 1.55
N VAL A 297 13.93 -0.69 1.43
CA VAL A 297 14.51 -0.29 0.14
C VAL A 297 16.02 -0.44 0.22
N ARG A 298 16.59 -1.10 -0.78
CA ARG A 298 18.03 -1.32 -0.92
C ARG A 298 18.49 -0.78 -2.26
N ILE A 299 19.58 -0.02 -2.23
CA ILE A 299 20.17 0.64 -3.38
C ILE A 299 21.59 0.15 -3.53
N TYR A 300 21.88 -0.39 -4.71
CA TYR A 300 23.17 -0.89 -5.11
C TYR A 300 23.76 -0.01 -6.19
N LYS A 301 25.07 0.19 -6.17
CA LYS A 301 25.81 0.87 -7.22
C LYS A 301 26.47 -0.17 -8.12
N VAL A 302 26.38 0.03 -9.43
CA VAL A 302 27.04 -0.80 -10.44
C VAL A 302 28.51 -0.38 -10.50
N LYS A 303 29.44 -1.32 -10.33
CA LYS A 303 30.88 -1.04 -10.35
C LYS A 303 31.35 -0.77 -11.78
N PRO A 304 32.37 0.11 -11.95
CA PRO A 304 33.03 0.25 -13.24
C PRO A 304 33.70 -1.08 -13.64
N PRO A 305 33.95 -1.30 -14.94
CA PRO A 305 34.63 -2.50 -15.39
C PRO A 305 36.03 -2.59 -14.75
N ASN A 306 36.44 -3.81 -14.41
CA ASN A 306 37.75 -4.06 -13.84
C ASN A 306 38.83 -3.52 -14.78
N ASN A 307 39.67 -2.62 -14.26
CA ASN A 307 40.80 -2.08 -15.00
C ASN A 307 41.77 -3.23 -15.28
N ARG A 308 41.88 -3.66 -16.53
CA ARG A 308 42.91 -4.61 -16.97
C ARG A 308 44.20 -3.81 -17.15
N TRP A 309 45.05 -3.80 -16.12
CA TRP A 309 46.44 -3.36 -16.22
C TRP A 309 47.31 -4.49 -16.75
#